data_AF-A0A923Z5G5-F1
#
_entry.id   AF-A0A923Z5G5-F1
#
_cell.length_a   1.000
_cell.length_b   1.000
_cell.length_c   1.000
_cell.angle_alpha   90.00
_cell.angle_beta   90.00
_cell.angle_gamma   90.00
#
_symmetry.space_group_name_H-M   'P 1'
#
loop_
_entity.id
_entity.type
_entity.pdbx_description
1 polymer ?
#
loop_
_entity_poly.entity_id
_entity_poly.type
_entity_poly.pdbx_seq_one_letter_code
_entity_poly.pdbx_strand_id
1 'polypeptide(L)'
;MIVVNLALASICFSGTCYPALVGANTPVGMFSLSQQQIQTVGYGGDILVYKENQHYLWAIHRVYTLNPKERRVERLTANHVAQRRDITNGCINVMPEVYQKLVDCCSKDVLIIN
;
A
#
# COMPACT_ATOMS: atom_id res chain seq x y z
N MET A 1 6.44 10.00 10.01
CA MET A 1 5.11 9.39 10.19
C MET A 1 4.50 9.13 8.83
N ILE A 2 3.83 7.99 8.68
CA ILE A 2 3.12 7.61 7.45
C ILE A 2 1.63 7.57 7.77
N VAL A 3 0.80 8.22 6.94
CA VAL A 3 -0.65 8.27 7.11
C VAL A 3 -1.32 7.69 5.87
N VAL A 4 -2.18 6.71 6.04
CA VAL A 4 -3.05 6.18 4.99
C VAL A 4 -4.46 6.63 5.31
N ASN A 5 -5.11 7.27 4.35
CA ASN A 5 -6.50 7.64 4.42
C ASN A 5 -7.32 6.77 3.48
N LEU A 6 -8.18 5.93 4.05
CA LEU A 6 -9.00 4.96 3.33
C LEU A 6 -10.09 5.64 2.50
N ALA A 7 -10.65 6.74 3.01
CA ALA A 7 -11.69 7.49 2.31
C ALA A 7 -11.17 8.19 1.04
N LEU A 8 -9.95 8.72 1.09
CA LEU A 8 -9.26 9.38 -0.02
C LEU A 8 -8.44 8.40 -0.88
N ALA A 9 -8.28 7.16 -0.43
CA ALA A 9 -7.44 6.14 -1.04
C ALA A 9 -6.04 6.70 -1.35
N SER A 10 -5.39 7.21 -0.31
CA SER A 10 -4.10 7.90 -0.40
C SER A 10 -3.18 7.53 0.74
N ILE A 11 -1.88 7.60 0.48
CA ILE A 11 -0.81 7.47 1.46
C ILE A 11 0.01 8.77 1.49
N CYS A 12 0.29 9.29 2.67
CA CYS A 12 1.02 10.54 2.87
C CYS A 12 2.23 10.31 3.76
N PHE A 13 3.39 10.82 3.35
CA PHE A 13 4.64 10.78 4.09
C PHE A 13 5.58 11.87 3.55
N SER A 14 6.51 12.35 4.40
CA SER A 14 7.44 13.42 4.04
C SER A 14 6.75 14.66 3.40
N GLY A 15 5.60 15.06 3.96
CA GLY A 15 4.83 16.22 3.48
C GLY A 15 4.13 16.07 2.13
N THR A 16 4.18 14.89 1.49
CA THR A 16 3.56 14.63 0.19
C THR A 16 2.57 13.48 0.27
N CYS A 17 1.45 13.58 -0.46
CA CYS A 17 0.44 12.53 -0.57
C CYS A 17 0.44 11.91 -1.96
N TYR A 18 0.23 10.59 -2.01
CA TYR A 18 0.23 9.79 -3.22
C TYR A 18 -1.02 8.92 -3.29
N PRO A 19 -1.52 8.59 -4.50
CA PRO A 19 -2.58 7.60 -4.67
C PRO A 19 -2.18 6.22 -4.13
N ALA A 20 -3.14 5.52 -3.53
CA ALA A 20 -2.98 4.14 -3.09
C ALA A 20 -4.25 3.34 -3.41
N LEU A 21 -4.11 2.05 -3.73
CA LEU A 21 -5.25 1.13 -3.74
C LEU A 21 -5.41 0.56 -2.34
N VAL A 22 -6.63 0.61 -1.83
CA VAL A 22 -6.98 0.14 -0.48
C VAL A 22 -8.16 -0.82 -0.57
N GLY A 23 -8.35 -1.60 0.49
CA GLY A 23 -9.38 -2.63 0.57
C GLY A 23 -10.30 -2.47 1.77
N ALA A 24 -11.51 -3.03 1.69
CA ALA A 24 -12.47 -3.04 2.80
C ALA A 24 -11.91 -3.71 4.08
N ASN A 25 -10.97 -4.65 3.91
CA ASN A 25 -10.32 -5.36 5.02
C ASN A 25 -8.99 -4.70 5.48
N THR A 26 -8.72 -3.47 5.05
CA THR A 26 -7.57 -2.69 5.54
C THR A 26 -7.90 -2.21 6.95
N PRO A 27 -7.17 -2.64 8.00
CA PRO A 27 -7.52 -2.30 9.37
C PRO A 27 -7.19 -0.84 9.69
N VAL A 28 -8.11 -0.14 10.34
CA VAL A 28 -7.86 1.17 10.94
C VAL A 28 -7.02 0.99 12.20
N GLY A 29 -6.08 1.90 12.45
CA GLY A 29 -5.26 1.87 13.65
C GLY A 29 -3.85 2.39 13.44
N MET A 30 -2.99 2.06 14.41
CA MET A 30 -1.59 2.44 14.43
C MET A 30 -0.73 1.17 14.39
N PHE A 31 0.26 1.15 13.51
CA PHE A 31 1.05 -0.04 13.20
C PHE A 31 2.54 0.31 13.07
N SER A 32 3.39 -0.62 13.47
CA SER A 32 4.82 -0.61 13.10
C SER A 32 5.01 -1.25 11.73
N LEU A 33 6.02 -0.81 10.99
CA LEU A 33 6.40 -1.42 9.72
C LEU A 33 7.60 -2.35 9.88
N SER A 34 7.55 -3.47 9.16
CA SER A 34 8.65 -4.42 9.03
C SER A 34 8.87 -4.71 7.55
N GLN A 35 10.07 -4.38 7.05
CA GLN A 35 10.45 -4.69 5.67
C GLN A 35 10.84 -6.17 5.57
N GLN A 36 10.20 -6.89 4.65
CA GLN A 36 10.46 -8.30 4.42
C GLN A 36 10.78 -8.56 2.94
N GLN A 37 11.77 -9.41 2.69
CA GLN A 37 12.08 -9.87 1.34
C GLN A 37 11.06 -10.92 0.89
N ILE A 38 10.61 -10.83 -0.36
CA ILE A 38 9.66 -11.76 -0.96
C ILE A 38 10.14 -12.17 -2.35
N GLN A 39 10.15 -13.47 -2.62
CA GLN A 39 10.57 -14.02 -3.92
C GLN A 39 9.43 -14.12 -4.92
N THR A 40 8.19 -13.89 -4.49
CA THR A 40 7.01 -13.95 -5.34
C THR A 40 7.10 -12.89 -6.44
N VAL A 41 7.10 -13.36 -7.69
CA VAL A 41 7.12 -12.50 -8.88
C VAL A 41 5.95 -11.52 -8.83
N GLY A 42 6.21 -10.27 -9.19
CA GLY A 42 5.22 -9.19 -9.23
C GLY A 42 5.23 -8.24 -8.02
N TYR A 43 5.86 -8.61 -6.90
CA TYR A 43 6.02 -7.71 -5.75
C TYR A 43 7.30 -6.86 -5.79
N GLY A 44 8.26 -7.23 -6.64
CA GLY A 44 9.49 -6.46 -6.86
C GLY A 44 10.58 -6.68 -5.82
N GLY A 45 10.53 -7.79 -5.07
CA GLY A 45 11.61 -8.24 -4.19
C GLY A 45 11.37 -8.04 -2.69
N ASP A 46 10.56 -7.05 -2.31
CA ASP A 46 10.28 -6.74 -0.91
C ASP A 46 8.92 -6.07 -0.69
N ILE A 47 8.43 -6.14 0.55
CA ILE A 47 7.18 -5.52 1.01
C ILE A 47 7.36 -4.93 2.42
N LEU A 48 6.50 -3.98 2.79
CA LEU A 48 6.44 -3.43 4.16
C LEU A 48 5.22 -4.00 4.88
N VAL A 49 5.43 -5.01 5.71
CA VAL A 49 4.38 -5.65 6.52
C VAL A 49 4.01 -4.76 7.69
N TYR A 50 2.72 -4.59 7.94
CA TYR A 50 2.21 -3.82 9.09
C TYR A 50 1.27 -4.62 9.99
N LYS A 51 0.75 -5.76 9.53
CA LYS A 51 -0.03 -6.70 10.33
C LYS A 51 0.11 -8.10 9.75
N GLU A 52 0.13 -9.10 10.61
CA GLU A 52 0.16 -10.51 10.21
C GLU A 52 -0.65 -11.39 11.16
N ASN A 53 -1.09 -12.54 10.66
CA ASN A 53 -1.60 -13.65 11.46
C ASN A 53 -1.13 -14.97 10.84
N GLN A 54 -1.65 -16.11 11.35
CA GLN A 54 -1.25 -17.44 10.89
C GLN A 54 -1.49 -17.71 9.40
N HIS A 55 -2.33 -16.93 8.72
CA HIS A 55 -2.75 -17.19 7.35
C HIS A 55 -2.48 -16.03 6.38
N TYR A 56 -2.38 -14.80 6.89
CA TYR A 56 -2.39 -13.59 6.07
C TYR A 56 -1.38 -12.57 6.55
N LEU A 57 -0.78 -11.89 5.56
CA LEU A 57 0.05 -10.71 5.72
C LEU A 57 -0.69 -9.51 5.13
N TRP A 58 -0.75 -8.42 5.88
CA TRP A 58 -1.14 -7.12 5.39
C TRP A 58 0.11 -6.26 5.23
N ALA A 59 0.30 -5.75 4.03
CA ALA A 59 1.50 -5.01 3.68
C ALA A 59 1.20 -3.81 2.78
N ILE A 60 2.12 -2.86 2.80
CA ILE A 60 2.28 -1.86 1.74
C ILE A 60 3.22 -2.48 0.70
N HIS A 61 2.84 -2.46 -0.56
CA HIS A 61 3.69 -3.00 -1.64
C HIS A 61 3.47 -2.29 -2.97
N ARG A 62 4.42 -2.50 -3.89
CA ARG A 62 4.32 -2.04 -5.28
C ARG A 62 3.09 -2.66 -5.95
N VAL A 63 2.41 -1.90 -6.80
CA VAL A 63 1.24 -2.36 -7.53
C VAL A 63 1.54 -3.67 -8.26
N TYR A 64 0.73 -4.69 -7.98
CA TYR A 64 0.84 -6.00 -8.62
C TYR A 64 0.24 -5.95 -10.03
N THR A 65 1.01 -6.33 -11.05
CA THR A 65 0.63 -6.15 -12.47
C THR A 65 0.44 -7.47 -13.23
N LEU A 66 0.67 -8.63 -12.61
CA LEU A 66 0.51 -9.93 -13.30
C LEU A 66 -0.95 -10.34 -13.52
N ASN A 67 -1.92 -9.54 -13.06
CA ASN A 67 -3.33 -9.70 -13.38
C ASN A 67 -3.87 -8.42 -14.07
N PRO A 68 -3.72 -8.29 -15.40
CA PRO A 68 -4.10 -7.06 -16.12
C PRO A 68 -5.60 -6.76 -16.06
N LYS A 69 -6.45 -7.78 -15.85
CA LYS A 69 -7.92 -7.60 -15.73
C LYS A 69 -8.32 -6.69 -14.56
N GLU A 70 -7.47 -6.57 -13.54
CA GLU A 70 -7.73 -5.71 -12.40
C GLU A 70 -7.44 -4.23 -12.66
N ARG A 71 -6.70 -3.91 -13.74
CA ARG A 71 -6.43 -2.53 -14.20
C ARG A 71 -5.83 -1.64 -13.10
N ARG A 72 -4.98 -2.21 -12.22
CA ARG A 72 -4.52 -1.55 -10.98
C ARG A 72 -3.69 -0.29 -11.23
N VAL A 73 -2.86 -0.26 -12.26
CA VAL A 73 -2.07 0.94 -12.64
C VAL A 73 -3.00 2.07 -13.07
N GLU A 74 -3.99 1.77 -13.91
CA GLU A 74 -4.94 2.76 -14.42
C GLU A 74 -5.81 3.34 -13.29
N ARG A 75 -6.18 2.52 -12.31
CA ARG A 75 -6.88 2.98 -11.09
C ARG A 75 -6.03 3.95 -10.28
N LEU A 76 -4.73 3.68 -10.14
CA LEU A 76 -3.80 4.55 -9.42
C LEU A 76 -3.60 5.90 -10.11
N THR A 77 -3.58 5.92 -11.45
CA THR A 77 -3.39 7.15 -12.25
C THR A 77 -4.70 7.90 -12.52
N ALA A 78 -5.86 7.28 -12.28
CA ALA A 78 -7.15 7.94 -12.45
C ALA A 78 -7.36 9.08 -11.44
N ASN A 79 -8.01 10.15 -11.90
CA ASN A 79 -8.42 11.29 -11.07
C ASN A 79 -9.70 11.02 -10.25
N HIS A 80 -10.03 9.75 -9.99
CA HIS A 80 -11.25 9.32 -9.29
C HIS A 80 -10.94 8.39 -8.13
N VAL A 81 -11.08 8.90 -6.89
CA VAL A 81 -10.87 8.15 -5.64
C VAL A 81 -11.66 6.84 -5.59
N ALA A 82 -12.90 6.85 -6.08
CA ALA A 82 -13.76 5.66 -6.09
C ALA A 82 -13.17 4.46 -6.86
N GLN A 83 -12.25 4.69 -7.81
CA GLN A 83 -11.60 3.61 -8.54
C GLN A 83 -10.49 2.91 -7.74
N ARG A 84 -10.08 3.50 -6.62
CA ARG A 84 -8.96 3.05 -5.78
C ARG A 84 -9.39 2.43 -4.45
N ARG A 85 -10.65 2.61 -4.07
CA ARG A 85 -11.26 2.02 -2.87
C ARG A 85 -11.75 0.61 -3.15
N ASP A 86 -11.72 -0.23 -2.12
CA ASP A 86 -12.26 -1.59 -2.13
C ASP A 86 -11.67 -2.49 -3.23
N ILE A 87 -10.40 -2.26 -3.59
CA ILE A 87 -9.70 -2.98 -4.66
C ILE A 87 -8.87 -4.14 -4.11
N THR A 88 -8.26 -3.96 -2.95
CA THR A 88 -7.40 -4.99 -2.33
C THR A 88 -8.18 -5.74 -1.26
N ASN A 89 -7.61 -6.84 -0.76
CA ASN A 89 -8.15 -7.55 0.40
C ASN A 89 -7.51 -7.10 1.73
N GLY A 90 -6.97 -5.88 1.77
CA GLY A 90 -6.35 -5.29 2.96
C GLY A 90 -4.93 -4.75 2.73
N CYS A 91 -4.22 -5.19 1.70
CA CYS A 91 -2.93 -4.58 1.35
C CYS A 91 -3.11 -3.14 0.84
N ILE A 92 -2.05 -2.34 0.95
CA ILE A 92 -2.01 -0.99 0.40
C ILE A 92 -1.07 -1.02 -0.80
N ASN A 93 -1.62 -0.85 -2.01
CA ASN A 93 -0.80 -0.92 -3.22
C ASN A 93 -0.51 0.50 -3.72
N VAL A 94 0.75 0.76 -4.04
CA VAL A 94 1.21 2.07 -4.53
C VAL A 94 2.02 1.91 -5.81
N MET A 95 2.25 2.99 -6.54
CA MET A 95 3.17 2.96 -7.68
C MET A 95 4.61 2.63 -7.22
N PRO A 96 5.43 1.93 -8.04
CA PRO A 96 6.76 1.49 -7.63
C PRO A 96 7.67 2.61 -7.09
N GLU A 97 7.63 3.79 -7.70
CA GLU A 97 8.38 4.97 -7.28
C GLU A 97 7.91 5.52 -5.92
N VAL A 98 6.62 5.40 -5.60
CA VAL A 98 6.08 5.80 -4.30
C VAL A 98 6.54 4.83 -3.22
N TYR A 99 6.53 3.52 -3.52
CA TYR A 99 7.06 2.52 -2.62
C TYR A 99 8.54 2.75 -2.33
N GLN A 100 9.35 3.04 -3.35
CA GLN A 100 10.78 3.30 -3.15
C GLN A 100 11.00 4.53 -2.25
N LYS A 101 10.29 5.64 -2.51
CA LYS A 101 10.35 6.83 -1.66
C LYS A 101 9.98 6.52 -0.21
N LEU A 102 8.95 5.69 0.01
CA LEU A 102 8.50 5.27 1.32
C LEU A 102 9.60 4.48 2.06
N VAL A 103 10.24 3.55 1.37
CA VAL A 103 11.34 2.74 1.92
C VAL A 103 12.51 3.63 2.32
N ASP A 104 12.92 4.54 1.44
CA ASP A 104 14.09 5.39 1.62
C ASP A 104 13.92 6.42 2.75
N CYS A 105 12.72 6.97 2.91
CA CYS A 105 12.49 8.04 3.88
C CYS A 105 12.02 7.56 5.24
N CYS A 106 11.14 6.54 5.27
CA CYS A 106 10.15 6.44 6.33
C CYS A 106 9.80 4.98 6.69
N SER A 107 10.50 3.98 6.16
CA SER A 107 10.20 2.55 6.41
C SER A 107 10.24 2.13 7.88
N LYS A 108 10.87 2.93 8.75
CA LYS A 108 10.96 2.72 10.20
C LYS A 108 9.97 3.57 11.00
N ASP A 109 9.17 4.39 10.34
CA ASP A 109 8.18 5.23 10.98
C ASP A 109 6.91 4.44 11.34
N VAL A 110 6.12 5.03 12.23
CA VAL A 110 4.77 4.57 12.54
C VAL A 110 3.83 4.82 11.35
N LEU A 111 3.05 3.79 11.01
CA LEU A 111 1.93 3.84 10.08
C LEU A 111 0.63 4.11 10.85
N ILE A 112 -0.11 5.12 10.43
CA ILE A 112 -1.47 5.40 10.89
C ILE A 112 -2.42 5.16 9.71
N ILE A 113 -3.46 4.35 9.92
CA ILE A 113 -4.51 4.10 8.93
C ILE A 113 -5.82 4.66 9.48
N ASN A 114 -6.47 5.56 8.74
CA ASN A 114 -7.74 6.21 9.09
C ASN A 114 -8.79 6.21 7.96
#